data_AF-A0A0H4PCV1-F1
#
_entry.id   AF-A0A0H4PCV1-F1
#
_cell.length_a   1.000
_cell.length_b   1.000
_cell.length_c   1.000
_cell.angle_alpha   90.00
_cell.angle_beta   90.00
_cell.angle_gamma   90.00
#
_symmetry.space_group_name_H-M   'P 1'
#
loop_
_entity.id
_entity.type
_entity.pdbx_description
1 polymer ?
#
loop_
_entity_poly.entity_id
_entity_poly.type
_entity_poly.pdbx_seq_one_letter_code
_entity_poly.pdbx_strand_id
1 'polypeptide(L)'
;MKNFVKISCVLAFLFFFVNGQNVDAQSSRKNKKVLVIKKDNRRVPSKRVVYRKPVKKVVSIRILPNRTTIVHRGINYYYSGNRFYTYSGGRYIVITPKIGFRIKTLPVGYVRLRHLNRDYFWYNGIFYINVGNAYEVVEPELGTVIYELPHDAERVEIDGYSYYEFSNVVYEKIQLNGERAYEVVGFIEQ
;
A
#
# COMPACT_ATOMS: atom_id res chain seq x y z
N MET A 1 -18.66 -13.60 81.97
CA MET A 1 -18.89 -14.11 80.60
C MET A 1 -19.54 -13.00 79.79
N LYS A 2 -19.06 -12.82 78.56
CA LYS A 2 -19.34 -11.71 77.63
C LYS A 2 -20.85 -11.48 77.42
N ASN A 3 -21.25 -10.23 77.16
CA ASN A 3 -22.27 -9.82 76.16
C ASN A 3 -22.40 -8.28 76.20
N PHE A 4 -21.70 -7.58 75.29
CA PHE A 4 -22.20 -7.02 74.02
C PHE A 4 -22.84 -5.64 74.16
N VAL A 5 -21.97 -4.66 73.97
CA VAL A 5 -22.21 -3.24 73.73
C VAL A 5 -23.04 -3.05 72.44
N LYS A 6 -24.14 -2.29 72.52
CA LYS A 6 -24.78 -1.67 71.34
C LYS A 6 -24.68 -0.16 71.49
N ILE A 7 -23.60 0.41 70.98
CA ILE A 7 -23.46 1.86 70.81
C ILE A 7 -23.92 2.18 69.39
N SER A 8 -25.11 2.74 69.28
CA SER A 8 -25.61 3.41 68.08
C SER A 8 -25.15 4.86 68.15
N CYS A 9 -23.95 5.14 67.63
CA CYS A 9 -23.46 6.50 67.46
C CYS A 9 -23.92 7.05 66.11
N VAL A 10 -24.94 7.90 66.17
CA VAL A 10 -25.20 8.94 65.17
C VAL A 10 -24.02 9.89 65.18
N LEU A 11 -23.28 9.99 64.06
CA LEU A 11 -22.29 11.04 63.86
C LEU A 11 -22.17 11.34 62.37
N ALA A 12 -22.61 12.54 62.02
CA ALA A 12 -22.47 13.16 60.72
C ALA A 12 -20.98 13.32 60.37
N PHE A 13 -20.60 12.97 59.14
CA PHE A 13 -19.37 13.47 58.54
C PHE A 13 -19.59 13.76 57.05
N LEU A 14 -19.45 15.03 56.73
CA LEU A 14 -19.31 15.61 55.41
C LEU A 14 -18.32 14.81 54.55
N PHE A 15 -18.74 14.40 53.36
CA PHE A 15 -17.83 14.05 52.27
C PHE A 15 -18.21 14.80 51.00
N PHE A 16 -17.44 15.88 50.77
CA PHE A 16 -16.96 16.43 49.52
C PHE A 16 -17.83 16.23 48.26
N PHE A 17 -18.43 17.34 47.81
CA PHE A 17 -18.72 17.58 46.40
C PHE A 17 -17.42 17.45 45.60
N VAL A 18 -17.23 16.32 44.92
CA VAL A 18 -16.29 16.24 43.81
C VAL A 18 -16.96 16.94 42.65
N ASN A 19 -16.53 18.18 42.38
CA ASN A 19 -16.73 18.80 41.09
C ASN A 19 -16.08 17.88 40.05
N GLY A 20 -16.91 17.15 39.30
CA GLY A 20 -16.49 16.49 38.07
C GLY A 20 -16.08 17.57 37.09
N GLN A 21 -14.80 17.92 37.06
CA GLN A 21 -14.25 18.55 35.89
C GLN A 21 -14.35 17.49 34.78
N ASN A 22 -15.23 17.76 33.82
CA ASN A 22 -15.14 17.16 32.51
C ASN A 22 -13.71 17.44 32.03
N VAL A 23 -12.85 16.44 32.10
CA VAL A 23 -11.64 16.42 31.30
C VAL A 23 -12.14 16.10 29.90
N ASP A 24 -12.68 17.14 29.26
CA ASP A 24 -12.79 17.17 27.82
C ASP A 24 -11.35 17.14 27.33
N ALA A 25 -10.86 15.93 27.10
CA ALA A 25 -9.70 15.71 26.27
C ALA A 25 -10.05 16.32 24.92
N GLN A 26 -9.75 17.61 24.77
CA GLN A 26 -9.69 18.28 23.50
C GLN A 26 -8.58 17.58 22.73
N SER A 27 -8.97 16.46 22.10
CA SER A 27 -8.29 15.94 20.95
C SER A 27 -8.22 17.10 20.00
N SER A 28 -7.05 17.74 19.95
CA SER A 28 -6.66 18.60 18.86
C SER A 28 -6.79 17.74 17.61
N ARG A 29 -7.98 17.78 17.01
CA ARG A 29 -8.18 17.49 15.60
C ARG A 29 -7.32 18.55 14.92
N LYS A 30 -6.02 18.24 14.80
CA LYS A 30 -5.19 18.79 13.74
C LYS A 30 -6.04 18.59 12.51
N ASN A 31 -6.60 19.68 11.99
CA ASN A 31 -7.23 19.69 10.69
C ASN A 31 -6.17 19.11 9.76
N LYS A 32 -6.30 17.83 9.42
CA LYS A 32 -5.49 17.21 8.39
C LYS A 32 -5.90 18.01 7.18
N LYS A 33 -5.08 19.00 6.80
CA LYS A 33 -5.23 19.69 5.52
C LYS A 33 -5.29 18.55 4.53
N VAL A 34 -6.49 18.26 4.04
CA VAL A 34 -6.69 17.46 2.85
C VAL A 34 -6.06 18.36 1.79
N LEU A 35 -4.76 18.16 1.57
CA LEU A 35 -4.12 18.70 0.39
C LEU A 35 -4.81 17.96 -0.73
N VAL A 36 -5.90 18.56 -1.24
CA VAL A 36 -6.47 18.22 -2.54
C VAL A 36 -5.28 18.25 -3.46
N ILE A 37 -4.86 17.05 -3.84
CA ILE A 37 -3.66 16.86 -4.61
C ILE A 37 -3.92 17.59 -5.92
N LYS A 38 -3.30 18.75 -6.14
CA LYS A 38 -3.25 19.35 -7.47
C LYS A 38 -2.73 18.26 -8.39
N LYS A 39 -3.61 17.85 -9.31
CA LYS A 39 -3.57 16.66 -10.17
C LYS A 39 -2.56 16.85 -11.32
N ASP A 40 -1.38 17.34 -10.97
CA ASP A 40 -0.22 17.45 -11.85
C ASP A 40 0.75 16.33 -11.43
N ASN A 41 1.41 15.71 -12.41
CA ASN A 41 2.24 14.50 -12.31
C ASN A 41 3.21 14.53 -11.11
N ARG A 42 2.76 14.06 -9.94
CA ARG A 42 3.55 14.06 -8.71
C ARG A 42 4.63 13.00 -8.74
N ARG A 43 5.77 13.38 -9.30
CA ARG A 43 7.05 12.71 -9.12
C ARG A 43 7.67 13.14 -7.79
N VAL A 44 8.12 12.18 -7.00
CA VAL A 44 8.74 12.39 -5.70
C VAL A 44 10.18 11.89 -5.76
N PRO A 45 11.19 12.73 -5.54
CA PRO A 45 12.57 12.27 -5.45
C PRO A 45 12.73 11.22 -4.35
N SER A 46 13.39 10.10 -4.63
CA SER A 46 13.64 9.00 -3.68
C SER A 46 14.22 9.46 -2.34
N LYS A 47 15.04 10.52 -2.34
CA LYS A 47 15.64 11.12 -1.13
C LYS A 47 14.61 11.65 -0.11
N ARG A 48 13.39 11.96 -0.55
CA ARG A 48 12.31 12.43 0.34
C ARG A 48 11.45 11.29 0.89
N VAL A 49 11.76 10.05 0.51
CA VAL A 49 10.99 8.87 0.87
C VAL A 49 11.72 8.14 2.00
N VAL A 50 11.06 8.02 3.14
CA VAL A 50 11.56 7.25 4.28
C VAL A 50 10.82 5.93 4.34
N TYR A 51 11.55 4.84 4.12
CA TYR A 51 11.02 3.48 4.25
C TYR A 51 10.98 3.07 5.71
N ARG A 52 9.86 2.49 6.16
CA ARG A 52 9.75 2.02 7.56
C ARG A 52 10.48 0.72 7.83
N LYS A 53 10.78 -0.06 6.78
CA LYS A 53 11.60 -1.27 6.88
C LYS A 53 13.01 -0.93 6.38
N PRO A 54 14.07 -1.27 7.13
CA PRO A 54 15.44 -0.97 6.72
C PRO A 54 15.92 -1.86 5.56
N VAL A 55 15.27 -3.00 5.34
CA VAL A 55 15.63 -3.98 4.32
C VAL A 55 14.41 -4.50 3.59
N LYS A 56 14.56 -4.70 2.27
CA LYS A 56 13.57 -5.35 1.42
C LYS A 56 13.95 -6.81 1.21
N LYS A 57 13.01 -7.72 1.47
CA LYS A 57 13.20 -9.16 1.20
C LYS A 57 13.12 -9.42 -0.30
N VAL A 58 14.17 -10.00 -0.87
CA VAL A 58 14.18 -10.45 -2.26
C VAL A 58 14.04 -11.97 -2.31
N VAL A 59 13.02 -12.46 -3.03
CA VAL A 59 12.78 -13.89 -3.20
C VAL A 59 13.60 -14.42 -4.38
N SER A 60 14.37 -15.48 -4.15
CA SER A 60 15.10 -16.18 -5.22
C SER A 60 14.94 -17.70 -5.12
N ILE A 61 14.96 -18.36 -6.29
CA ILE A 61 14.89 -19.82 -6.41
C ILE A 61 16.00 -20.35 -7.30
N ARG A 62 16.42 -21.60 -7.11
CA ARG A 62 17.49 -22.23 -7.91
C ARG A 62 16.97 -22.78 -9.24
N ILE A 63 15.78 -23.36 -9.23
CA ILE A 63 15.18 -24.04 -10.39
C ILE A 63 13.82 -23.41 -10.64
N LEU A 64 13.57 -23.01 -11.89
CA LEU A 64 12.32 -22.42 -12.32
C LEU A 64 11.58 -23.39 -13.26
N PRO A 65 10.55 -24.10 -12.77
CA PRO A 65 9.76 -25.02 -13.59
C PRO A 65 8.83 -24.26 -14.54
N ASN A 66 8.43 -24.90 -15.64
CA ASN A 66 7.40 -24.43 -16.59
C ASN A 66 7.56 -22.94 -16.99
N ARG A 67 8.79 -22.53 -17.32
CA ARG A 67 9.09 -21.13 -17.59
C ARG A 67 8.88 -20.76 -19.05
N THR A 68 8.41 -19.55 -19.28
CA THR A 68 8.45 -18.89 -20.59
C THR A 68 9.53 -17.82 -20.56
N THR A 69 10.37 -17.74 -21.60
CA THR A 69 11.37 -16.67 -21.74
C THR A 69 10.86 -15.57 -22.66
N ILE A 70 10.95 -14.32 -22.21
CA ILE A 70 10.51 -13.12 -22.91
C ILE A 70 11.68 -12.15 -22.92
N VAL A 71 12.12 -11.74 -24.10
CA VAL A 71 13.22 -10.77 -24.25
C VAL A 71 12.64 -9.37 -24.33
N HIS A 72 13.13 -8.46 -23.48
CA HIS A 72 12.74 -7.05 -23.51
C HIS A 72 13.97 -6.16 -23.30
N ARG A 73 14.25 -5.28 -24.27
CA ARG A 73 15.42 -4.37 -24.27
C ARG A 73 16.74 -5.11 -23.98
N GLY A 74 16.93 -6.28 -24.60
CA GLY A 74 18.13 -7.11 -24.42
C GLY A 74 18.20 -7.89 -23.09
N ILE A 75 17.20 -7.78 -22.22
CA ILE A 75 17.14 -8.49 -20.93
C ILE A 75 16.17 -9.67 -21.05
N ASN A 76 16.59 -10.84 -20.58
CA ASN A 76 15.74 -12.02 -20.46
C ASN A 76 14.87 -11.93 -19.20
N TYR A 77 13.56 -11.93 -19.41
CA TYR A 77 12.56 -12.15 -18.38
C TYR A 77 12.09 -13.59 -18.45
N TYR A 78 11.94 -14.23 -17.30
CA TYR A 78 11.39 -15.56 -17.18
C TYR A 78 10.05 -15.48 -16.45
N TYR A 79 9.00 -16.02 -17.04
CA TYR A 79 7.67 -16.04 -16.46
C TYR A 79 7.30 -17.45 -16.01
N SER A 80 6.88 -17.60 -14.76
CA SER A 80 6.36 -18.86 -14.21
C SER A 80 5.48 -18.58 -12.99
N GLY A 81 4.37 -19.31 -12.84
CA GLY A 81 3.49 -19.19 -11.67
C GLY A 81 3.02 -17.75 -11.37
N ASN A 82 2.59 -17.01 -12.40
CA ASN A 82 2.17 -15.60 -12.30
C ASN A 82 3.24 -14.61 -11.81
N ARG A 83 4.51 -14.99 -11.78
CA ARG A 83 5.62 -14.13 -11.37
C ARG A 83 6.66 -14.02 -12.49
N PHE A 84 7.33 -12.88 -12.51
CA PHE A 84 8.46 -12.63 -13.40
C PHE A 84 9.77 -12.74 -12.64
N TYR A 85 10.78 -13.23 -13.33
CA TYR A 85 12.10 -13.48 -12.80
C TYR A 85 13.17 -12.96 -13.75
N THR A 86 14.30 -12.54 -13.20
CA THR A 86 15.57 -12.43 -13.91
C THR A 86 16.52 -13.53 -13.44
N TYR A 87 17.53 -13.86 -14.22
CA TYR A 87 18.55 -14.83 -13.85
C TYR A 87 19.87 -14.11 -13.56
N SER A 88 20.37 -14.24 -12.33
CA SER A 88 21.63 -13.64 -11.91
C SER A 88 22.28 -14.48 -10.80
N GLY A 89 23.61 -14.62 -10.84
CA GLY A 89 24.36 -15.35 -9.82
C GLY A 89 23.92 -16.81 -9.62
N GLY A 90 23.50 -17.49 -10.69
CA GLY A 90 23.02 -18.87 -10.60
C GLY A 90 21.61 -19.03 -10.01
N ARG A 91 20.84 -17.94 -9.88
CA ARG A 91 19.52 -17.95 -9.26
C ARG A 91 18.51 -17.17 -10.08
N TYR A 92 17.25 -17.60 -10.02
CA TYR A 92 16.12 -16.84 -10.52
C TYR A 92 15.61 -15.93 -9.42
N ILE A 93 15.59 -14.63 -9.68
CA ILE A 93 15.23 -13.58 -8.73
C ILE A 93 13.89 -12.99 -9.16
N VAL A 94 12.91 -12.97 -8.25
CA VAL A 94 11.60 -12.36 -8.53
C VAL A 94 11.77 -10.87 -8.79
N ILE A 95 11.20 -10.38 -9.89
CA ILE A 95 11.23 -8.97 -10.28
C ILE A 95 9.88 -8.50 -10.81
N THR A 96 9.65 -7.19 -10.75
CA THR A 96 8.57 -6.54 -11.48
C THR A 96 9.06 -6.21 -12.89
N PRO A 97 8.31 -6.53 -13.96
CA PRO A 97 8.67 -6.11 -15.31
C PRO A 97 8.70 -4.58 -15.44
N LYS A 98 9.58 -4.08 -16.32
CA LYS A 98 9.69 -2.64 -16.58
C LYS A 98 8.54 -2.16 -17.49
N ILE A 99 8.25 -0.86 -17.42
CA ILE A 99 7.30 -0.19 -18.33
C ILE A 99 7.71 -0.45 -19.78
N GLY A 100 6.74 -0.78 -20.63
CA GLY A 100 6.90 -1.19 -22.02
C GLY A 100 7.11 -2.69 -22.22
N PHE A 101 7.22 -3.49 -21.15
CA PHE A 101 7.29 -4.94 -21.24
C PHE A 101 5.97 -5.52 -21.76
N ARG A 102 6.02 -6.47 -22.70
CA ARG A 102 4.83 -7.03 -23.35
C ARG A 102 4.68 -8.53 -23.11
N ILE A 103 3.45 -8.96 -22.87
CA ILE A 103 3.05 -10.37 -22.74
C ILE A 103 1.84 -10.67 -23.63
N LYS A 104 1.73 -11.92 -24.11
CA LYS A 104 0.58 -12.35 -24.92
C LYS A 104 -0.67 -12.62 -24.09
N THR A 105 -0.48 -13.15 -22.89
CA THR A 105 -1.55 -13.60 -22.00
C THR A 105 -1.37 -12.99 -20.62
N LEU A 106 -2.43 -12.43 -20.04
CA LEU A 106 -2.41 -11.88 -18.69
C LEU A 106 -2.20 -12.98 -17.63
N PRO A 107 -1.62 -12.64 -16.45
CA PRO A 107 -1.57 -13.55 -15.32
C PRO A 107 -2.97 -14.00 -14.87
N VAL A 108 -3.09 -15.24 -14.40
CA VAL A 108 -4.35 -15.77 -13.89
C VAL A 108 -4.76 -14.98 -12.63
N GLY A 109 -6.01 -14.52 -12.58
CA GLY A 109 -6.54 -13.73 -11.46
C GLY A 109 -6.30 -12.22 -11.57
N TYR A 110 -6.02 -11.70 -12.78
CA TYR A 110 -6.01 -10.26 -13.00
C TYR A 110 -7.37 -9.63 -12.70
N VAL A 111 -7.36 -8.36 -12.29
CA VAL A 111 -8.56 -7.54 -12.07
C VAL A 111 -8.62 -6.47 -13.15
N ARG A 112 -9.79 -6.22 -13.73
CA ARG A 112 -9.99 -5.08 -14.64
C ARG A 112 -10.34 -3.84 -13.83
N LEU A 113 -9.58 -2.77 -14.02
CA LEU A 113 -9.80 -1.48 -13.39
C LEU A 113 -10.18 -0.47 -14.46
N ARG A 114 -11.16 0.37 -14.16
CA ARG A 114 -11.56 1.48 -15.03
C ARG A 114 -11.19 2.79 -14.37
N HIS A 115 -10.43 3.63 -15.06
CA HIS A 115 -10.13 4.99 -14.64
C HIS A 115 -10.43 5.94 -15.78
N LEU A 116 -11.44 6.80 -15.60
CA LEU A 116 -11.91 7.73 -16.63
C LEU A 116 -12.19 7.00 -17.96
N ASN A 117 -11.37 7.29 -18.98
CA ASN A 117 -11.49 6.75 -20.34
C ASN A 117 -10.47 5.64 -20.64
N ARG A 118 -9.79 5.12 -19.61
CA ARG A 118 -8.77 4.07 -19.76
C ARG A 118 -9.10 2.87 -18.90
N ASP A 119 -8.98 1.70 -19.50
CA ASP A 119 -9.06 0.43 -18.80
C ASP A 119 -7.67 -0.14 -18.57
N TYR A 120 -7.44 -0.61 -17.34
CA TYR A 120 -6.24 -1.33 -16.96
C TYR A 120 -6.59 -2.77 -16.62
N PHE A 121 -5.66 -3.67 -16.89
CA PHE A 121 -5.63 -5.00 -16.31
C PHE A 121 -4.56 -4.98 -15.23
N TRP A 122 -4.94 -5.24 -13.99
CA TRP A 122 -4.04 -5.15 -12.85
C TRP A 122 -3.81 -6.53 -12.26
N TYR A 123 -2.56 -6.83 -11.95
CA TYR A 123 -2.20 -8.04 -11.20
C TYR A 123 -1.00 -7.79 -10.30
N ASN A 124 -1.19 -7.93 -8.99
CA ASN A 124 -0.15 -7.85 -7.96
C ASN A 124 0.80 -6.65 -8.15
N GLY A 125 0.25 -5.47 -8.41
CA GLY A 125 1.00 -4.22 -8.56
C GLY A 125 1.53 -3.92 -9.95
N ILE A 126 1.27 -4.78 -10.94
CA ILE A 126 1.59 -4.52 -12.34
C ILE A 126 0.33 -4.09 -13.07
N PHE A 127 0.38 -2.94 -13.73
CA PHE A 127 -0.69 -2.43 -14.58
C PHE A 127 -0.38 -2.74 -16.04
N TYR A 128 -1.35 -3.29 -16.74
CA TYR A 128 -1.28 -3.58 -18.16
C TYR A 128 -2.37 -2.84 -18.91
N ILE A 129 -2.10 -2.49 -20.16
CA ILE A 129 -3.13 -2.11 -21.15
C ILE A 129 -3.07 -3.08 -22.31
N ASN A 130 -4.19 -3.24 -23.01
CA ASN A 130 -4.21 -3.99 -24.26
C ASN A 130 -3.57 -3.13 -25.38
N VAL A 131 -2.64 -3.71 -26.12
CA VAL A 131 -1.96 -3.09 -27.28
C VAL A 131 -1.92 -4.11 -28.40
N GLY A 132 -2.88 -4.03 -29.32
CA GLY A 132 -3.03 -4.97 -30.42
C GLY A 132 -3.31 -6.39 -29.90
N ASN A 133 -2.41 -7.32 -30.20
CA ASN A 133 -2.51 -8.72 -29.79
C ASN A 133 -1.74 -9.05 -28.48
N ALA A 134 -1.32 -8.04 -27.73
CA ALA A 134 -0.54 -8.19 -26.52
C ALA A 134 -1.03 -7.26 -25.40
N TYR A 135 -0.46 -7.45 -24.22
CA TYR A 135 -0.65 -6.60 -23.05
C TYR A 135 0.68 -5.98 -22.68
N GLU A 136 0.70 -4.65 -22.55
CA GLU A 136 1.89 -3.87 -22.24
C GLU A 136 1.84 -3.36 -20.81
N VAL A 137 2.93 -3.55 -20.08
CA VAL A 137 3.13 -2.99 -18.74
C VAL A 137 3.26 -1.47 -18.85
N VAL A 138 2.41 -0.76 -18.12
CA VAL A 138 2.36 0.69 -18.12
C VAL A 138 2.39 1.26 -16.71
N GLU A 139 2.71 2.54 -16.64
CA GLU A 139 2.45 3.31 -15.44
C GLU A 139 0.94 3.64 -15.35
N PRO A 140 0.30 3.47 -14.19
CA PRO A 140 -1.11 3.86 -14.01
C PRO A 140 -1.27 5.38 -14.02
N GLU A 141 -2.50 5.86 -14.26
CA GLU A 141 -2.84 7.28 -14.14
C GLU A 141 -3.07 7.67 -12.68
N LEU A 142 -2.75 8.91 -12.32
CA LEU A 142 -3.07 9.47 -11.01
C LEU A 142 -4.58 9.43 -10.76
N GLY A 143 -4.97 8.94 -9.59
CA GLY A 143 -6.36 8.69 -9.23
C GLY A 143 -6.88 7.31 -9.62
N THR A 144 -6.05 6.44 -10.22
CA THR A 144 -6.42 5.03 -10.40
C THR A 144 -6.60 4.38 -9.03
N VAL A 145 -7.71 3.66 -8.83
CA VAL A 145 -8.05 3.03 -7.55
C VAL A 145 -7.89 1.52 -7.65
N ILE A 146 -7.26 0.92 -6.63
CA ILE A 146 -7.17 -0.53 -6.41
C ILE A 146 -7.75 -0.89 -5.04
N TYR A 147 -8.27 -2.10 -4.90
CA TYR A 147 -8.87 -2.58 -3.64
C TYR A 147 -7.92 -3.41 -2.79
N GLU A 148 -6.86 -3.95 -3.41
CA GLU A 148 -5.83 -4.73 -2.73
C GLU A 148 -4.46 -4.17 -3.04
N LEU A 149 -3.63 -4.03 -2.00
CA LEU A 149 -2.22 -3.67 -2.21
C LEU A 149 -1.45 -4.88 -2.74
N PRO A 150 -0.40 -4.65 -3.54
CA PRO A 150 0.55 -5.70 -3.91
C PRO A 150 1.14 -6.36 -2.65
N HIS A 151 1.42 -7.67 -2.72
CA HIS A 151 1.91 -8.43 -1.56
C HIS A 151 3.18 -7.82 -0.93
N ASP A 152 4.09 -7.33 -1.77
CA ASP A 152 5.37 -6.77 -1.34
C ASP A 152 5.34 -5.23 -1.22
N ALA A 153 4.14 -4.63 -1.11
CA ALA A 153 4.00 -3.19 -0.89
C ALA A 153 4.56 -2.78 0.49
N GLU A 154 5.20 -1.62 0.53
CA GLU A 154 5.85 -1.10 1.74
C GLU A 154 5.16 0.17 2.24
N ARG A 155 5.14 0.36 3.55
CA ARG A 155 4.69 1.64 4.13
C ARG A 155 5.87 2.61 4.10
N VAL A 156 5.64 3.76 3.48
CA VAL A 156 6.63 4.85 3.38
C VAL A 156 6.10 6.12 4.02
N GLU A 157 7.01 7.02 4.37
CA GLU A 157 6.71 8.37 4.79
C GLU A 157 7.32 9.37 3.79
N ILE A 158 6.50 10.32 3.34
CA ILE A 158 6.88 11.37 2.39
C ILE A 158 6.37 12.69 2.96
N ASP A 159 7.26 13.64 3.21
CA ASP A 159 6.95 14.95 3.82
C ASP A 159 6.12 14.86 5.11
N GLY A 160 6.36 13.85 5.96
CA GLY A 160 5.64 13.64 7.22
C GLY A 160 4.27 12.97 7.09
N TYR A 161 3.89 12.51 5.88
CA TYR A 161 2.65 11.78 5.63
C TYR A 161 2.93 10.32 5.27
N SER A 162 2.09 9.40 5.76
CA SER A 162 2.24 7.96 5.50
C SER A 162 1.49 7.54 4.22
N TYR A 163 2.21 6.83 3.35
CA TYR A 163 1.70 6.24 2.12
C TYR A 163 2.08 4.75 2.03
N TYR A 164 1.64 4.09 0.97
CA TYR A 164 2.15 2.80 0.55
C TYR A 164 2.90 2.95 -0.77
N GLU A 165 3.91 2.12 -0.99
CA GLU A 165 4.74 2.12 -2.18
C GLU A 165 4.84 0.71 -2.72
N PHE A 166 4.76 0.58 -4.05
CA PHE A 166 5.18 -0.62 -4.73
C PHE A 166 5.67 -0.29 -6.14
N SER A 167 6.90 -0.72 -6.47
CA SER A 167 7.49 -0.57 -7.79
C SER A 167 7.48 0.87 -8.31
N ASN A 168 7.83 1.81 -7.44
CA ASN A 168 7.80 3.26 -7.59
C ASN A 168 6.41 3.89 -7.64
N VAL A 169 5.31 3.14 -7.54
CA VAL A 169 3.96 3.71 -7.49
C VAL A 169 3.59 3.99 -6.03
N VAL A 170 3.14 5.20 -5.76
CA VAL A 170 2.72 5.64 -4.42
C VAL A 170 1.21 5.63 -4.31
N TYR A 171 0.70 5.00 -3.25
CA TYR A 171 -0.71 4.84 -2.97
C TYR A 171 -1.11 5.51 -1.65
N GLU A 172 -2.21 6.26 -1.68
CA GLU A 172 -2.91 6.72 -0.47
C GLU A 172 -4.06 5.78 -0.14
N LYS A 173 -4.21 5.42 1.15
CA LYS A 173 -5.37 4.67 1.62
C LYS A 173 -6.58 5.60 1.67
N ILE A 174 -7.65 5.21 0.99
CA ILE A 174 -8.94 5.92 0.95
C ILE A 174 -10.08 5.01 1.41
N GLN A 175 -11.25 5.61 1.65
CA GLN A 175 -12.51 4.89 1.81
C GLN A 175 -13.40 5.20 0.61
N LEU A 176 -13.85 4.19 -0.12
CA LEU A 176 -14.71 4.34 -1.29
C LEU A 176 -15.94 3.44 -1.09
N ASN A 177 -17.14 4.04 -1.09
CA ASN A 177 -18.41 3.32 -0.90
C ASN A 177 -18.45 2.43 0.35
N GLY A 178 -17.82 2.87 1.45
CA GLY A 178 -17.76 2.08 2.68
C GLY A 178 -16.73 0.95 2.67
N GLU A 179 -15.97 0.78 1.59
CA GLU A 179 -14.88 -0.18 1.47
C GLU A 179 -13.50 0.51 1.50
N ARG A 180 -12.48 -0.20 1.99
CA ARG A 180 -11.09 0.27 1.95
C ARG A 180 -10.56 0.13 0.53
N ALA A 181 -10.01 1.22 0.00
CA ALA A 181 -9.33 1.22 -1.29
C ALA A 181 -8.02 2.02 -1.23
N TYR A 182 -7.29 2.02 -2.33
CA TYR A 182 -5.99 2.65 -2.46
C TYR A 182 -5.90 3.40 -3.78
N GLU A 183 -5.65 4.70 -3.69
CA GLU A 183 -5.57 5.60 -4.85
C GLU A 183 -4.11 5.85 -5.22
N VAL A 184 -3.79 5.77 -6.51
CA VAL A 184 -2.48 6.17 -7.04
C VAL A 184 -2.33 7.69 -6.93
N VAL A 185 -1.40 8.16 -6.09
CA VAL A 185 -1.22 9.59 -5.79
C VAL A 185 0.12 10.16 -6.26
N GLY A 186 1.02 9.32 -6.73
CA GLY A 186 2.32 9.77 -7.23
C GLY A 186 3.25 8.61 -7.59
N PHE A 187 4.46 8.99 -7.96
CA PHE A 187 5.52 8.06 -8.31
C PHE A 187 6.86 8.48 -7.72
N ILE A 188 7.72 7.53 -7.37
CA ILE A 188 9.07 7.79 -6.88
C ILE A 188 10.03 7.84 -8.07
N GLU A 189 10.81 8.92 -8.16
CA GLU A 189 11.95 9.01 -9.08
C GLU A 189 13.17 8.36 -8.43
N GLN A 190 13.76 7.43 -9.17
CA GLN A 190 14.99 6.72 -8.77
C GLN A 190 16.22 7.55 -9.07
#